data_AF-A0A450XF16-F1
#
_entry.id   AF-A0A450XF16-F1
#
_cell.length_a   1.000
_cell.length_b   1.000
_cell.length_c   1.000
_cell.angle_alpha   90.00
_cell.angle_beta   90.00
_cell.angle_gamma   90.00
#
_symmetry.space_group_name_H-M   'P 1'
#
loop_
_entity.id
_entity.type
_entity.pdbx_description
1 polymer ?
#
loop_
_entity_poly.entity_id
_entity_poly.type
_entity_poly.pdbx_seq_one_letter_code
_entity_poly.pdbx_strand_id
1 'polypeptide(L)'
;MGLCEETVGLWRRRWVEGGVKLEGLAANRKKLRAVIEEVLSDKARSGSPGKFSPEQLCRIIAVACETPPEYISHWSRAELAREVIKRDITEEISPSSIGRFLKSGGPQAASA
;
A
#
# COMPACT_ATOMS: atom_id res chain seq x y z
N MET A 1 -2.98 23.85 -5.17
CA MET A 1 -2.12 23.99 -3.97
C MET A 1 -2.95 23.53 -2.78
N GLY A 2 -2.86 22.25 -2.45
CA GLY A 2 -3.77 21.56 -1.51
C GLY A 2 -3.21 21.46 -0.10
N LEU A 3 -3.23 22.57 0.63
CA LEU A 3 -3.04 22.56 2.09
C LEU A 3 -4.41 22.86 2.71
N CYS A 4 -5.07 21.85 3.25
CA CYS A 4 -6.30 22.05 4.02
C CYS A 4 -5.97 22.56 5.43
N GLU A 5 -6.95 23.18 6.10
CA GLU A 5 -6.84 23.68 7.47
C GLU A 5 -6.30 22.62 8.44
N GLU A 6 -6.71 21.37 8.27
CA GLU A 6 -6.25 20.23 9.07
C GLU A 6 -4.74 20.00 8.96
N THR A 7 -4.19 20.13 7.74
CA THR A 7 -2.76 19.95 7.52
C THR A 7 -1.99 21.04 8.26
N VAL A 8 -2.41 22.31 8.13
CA VAL A 8 -1.80 23.44 8.85
C VAL A 8 -1.93 23.28 10.37
N GLY A 9 -3.10 22.83 10.84
CA GLY A 9 -3.36 22.57 12.26
C GLY A 9 -2.46 21.48 12.84
N LEU A 10 -2.19 20.41 12.08
CA LEU A 10 -1.27 19.35 12.47
C LEU A 10 0.16 19.89 12.66
N TRP A 11 0.66 20.66 11.70
CA TRP A 11 2.00 21.28 11.78
C TRP A 11 2.12 22.24 12.95
N ARG A 12 1.11 23.09 13.17
CA ARG A 12 1.06 24.02 14.31
C ARG A 12 1.07 23.27 15.65
N ARG A 13 0.31 22.18 15.76
CA ARG A 13 0.28 21.36 16.98
C ARG A 13 1.64 20.74 17.28
N ARG A 14 2.26 20.09 16.28
CA ARG A 14 3.61 19.52 16.40
C ARG A 14 4.64 20.56 16.85
N TRP A 15 4.56 21.77 16.31
CA TRP A 15 5.43 22.87 16.68
C TRP A 15 5.27 23.29 18.16
N VAL A 16 4.02 23.47 18.61
CA VAL A 16 3.72 23.86 20.00
C VAL A 16 4.14 22.75 20.98
N GLU A 17 3.84 21.49 20.67
CA GLU A 17 4.23 20.33 21.51
C GLU A 17 5.76 20.17 21.60
N GLY A 18 6.49 20.51 20.52
CA GLY A 18 7.94 20.48 20.49
C GLY A 18 8.64 21.69 21.13
N GLY A 19 7.90 22.75 21.50
CA GLY A 19 8.44 24.05 21.88
C GLY A 19 9.49 24.03 23.00
N VAL A 20 9.22 23.30 24.08
CA VAL A 20 10.15 23.20 25.24
C VAL A 20 11.49 22.58 24.85
N LYS A 21 11.48 21.56 23.98
CA LYS A 21 12.70 20.89 23.48
C LYS A 21 13.50 21.81 22.55
N LEU A 22 12.81 22.69 21.81
CA LEU A 22 13.43 23.65 20.88
C LEU A 22 14.06 24.84 21.62
N GLU A 23 13.37 25.40 22.60
CA GLU A 23 13.87 26.54 23.40
C GLU A 23 15.17 26.19 24.14
N GLY A 24 15.25 25.00 24.74
CA GLY A 24 16.47 24.52 25.40
C GLY A 24 17.68 24.34 24.48
N LEU A 25 17.49 24.37 23.15
CA LEU A 25 18.54 24.21 22.15
C LEU A 25 18.84 25.48 21.35
N ALA A 26 18.19 26.61 21.68
CA ALA A 26 18.31 27.86 20.93
C ALA A 26 19.75 28.35 20.76
N ALA A 27 20.61 28.13 21.77
CA ALA A 27 22.03 28.51 21.73
C ALA A 27 22.89 27.65 20.78
N ASN A 28 22.41 26.47 20.37
CA ASN A 28 23.15 25.56 19.50
C ASN A 28 22.38 25.31 18.20
N ARG A 29 22.66 26.14 17.18
CA ARG A 29 22.00 26.06 15.87
C ARG A 29 22.02 24.69 15.22
N LYS A 30 23.13 23.94 15.34
CA LYS A 30 23.25 22.61 14.71
C LYS A 30 22.31 21.61 15.37
N LYS A 31 22.24 21.60 16.71
CA LYS A 31 21.32 20.74 17.47
C LYS A 31 19.88 21.18 17.30
N LEU A 32 19.62 22.48 17.30
CA LEU A 32 18.28 23.04 17.06
C LEU A 32 17.72 22.57 15.72
N ARG A 33 18.51 22.67 14.63
CA ARG A 33 18.08 22.23 13.30
C ARG A 33 17.71 20.74 13.28
N ALA A 34 18.55 19.88 13.86
CA ALA A 34 18.28 18.44 13.89
C ALA A 34 16.97 18.10 14.62
N VAL A 35 16.68 18.81 15.72
CA VAL A 35 15.43 18.60 16.47
C VAL A 35 14.22 19.16 15.73
N ILE A 36 14.35 20.29 15.02
CA ILE A 36 13.28 20.80 14.15
C ILE A 36 12.95 19.77 13.07
N GLU A 37 13.96 19.20 12.40
CA GLU A 37 13.78 18.17 11.38
C GLU A 37 13.09 16.92 11.95
N GLU A 38 13.42 16.50 13.18
CA GLU A 38 12.76 15.40 13.88
C GLU A 38 11.29 15.70 14.20
N VAL A 39 11.00 16.84 14.84
CA VAL A 39 9.64 17.26 15.26
C VAL A 39 8.72 17.42 14.07
N LEU A 40 9.26 17.90 12.95
CA LEU A 40 8.52 18.13 11.71
C LEU A 40 8.64 16.97 10.71
N SER A 41 9.31 15.87 11.06
CA SER A 41 9.34 14.70 10.18
C SER A 41 7.96 14.07 10.05
N ASP A 42 7.63 13.57 8.86
CA ASP A 42 6.45 12.74 8.70
C ASP A 42 6.65 11.40 9.40
N LYS A 43 5.65 10.98 10.16
CA LYS A 43 5.64 9.63 10.74
C LYS A 43 5.57 8.61 9.62
N ALA A 44 6.20 7.45 9.83
CA ALA A 44 6.03 6.31 8.95
C ALA A 44 4.53 6.10 8.70
N ARG A 45 4.14 6.10 7.43
CA ARG A 45 2.75 5.85 7.06
C ARG A 45 2.45 4.41 7.47
N SER A 46 1.35 4.18 8.18
CA SER A 46 0.96 2.84 8.64
C SER A 46 0.69 1.86 7.49
N GLY A 47 0.62 2.36 6.24
CA GLY A 47 0.13 1.59 5.11
C GLY A 47 -1.31 1.13 5.35
N SER A 48 -1.87 0.45 4.36
CA SER A 48 -3.07 -0.37 4.53
C SER A 48 -2.67 -1.80 4.20
N PRO A 49 -2.84 -2.77 5.12
CA PRO A 49 -2.62 -4.17 4.78
C PRO A 49 -3.56 -4.54 3.63
N GLY A 50 -3.04 -5.22 2.61
CA GLY A 50 -3.85 -5.65 1.48
C GLY A 50 -4.97 -6.59 1.93
N LYS A 51 -6.12 -6.57 1.24
CA LYS A 51 -7.27 -7.46 1.52
C LYS A 51 -6.91 -8.96 1.43
N PHE A 52 -5.88 -9.30 0.65
CA PHE A 52 -5.47 -10.67 0.38
C PHE A 52 -4.08 -10.92 0.95
N SER A 53 -3.92 -12.06 1.61
CA SER A 53 -2.61 -12.48 2.13
C SER A 53 -1.66 -12.87 0.97
N PRO A 54 -0.33 -12.81 1.18
CA PRO A 54 0.63 -13.31 0.20
C PRO A 54 0.37 -14.76 -0.22
N GLU A 55 -0.03 -15.62 0.71
CA GLU A 55 -0.32 -17.04 0.47
C GLU A 55 -1.58 -17.22 -0.39
N GLN A 56 -2.60 -16.36 -0.21
CA GLN A 56 -3.77 -16.34 -1.09
C GLN A 56 -3.37 -15.90 -2.49
N LEU A 57 -2.51 -14.88 -2.62
CA LEU A 57 -2.01 -14.43 -3.92
C LEU A 57 -1.24 -15.52 -4.66
N CYS A 58 -0.30 -16.21 -3.97
CA CYS A 58 0.44 -17.32 -4.56
C CYS A 58 -0.50 -18.43 -5.06
N ARG A 59 -1.52 -18.79 -4.27
CA ARG A 59 -2.50 -19.80 -4.67
C ARG A 59 -3.34 -19.35 -5.87
N ILE A 60 -3.78 -18.09 -5.91
CA ILE A 60 -4.50 -17.52 -7.06
C ILE A 60 -3.65 -17.61 -8.33
N ILE A 61 -2.37 -17.24 -8.24
CA ILE A 61 -1.44 -17.29 -9.38
C ILE A 61 -1.24 -18.74 -9.83
N ALA A 62 -1.09 -19.69 -8.89
CA ALA A 62 -0.97 -21.10 -9.22
C ALA A 62 -2.17 -21.61 -10.03
N VAL A 63 -3.40 -21.30 -9.60
CA VAL A 63 -4.62 -21.65 -10.36
C VAL A 63 -4.62 -21.05 -11.76
N ALA A 64 -4.18 -19.80 -11.90
CA ALA A 64 -4.09 -19.16 -13.22
C ALA A 64 -3.06 -19.80 -14.17
N CYS A 65 -2.05 -20.49 -13.63
CA CYS A 65 -1.07 -21.24 -14.40
C CYS A 65 -1.51 -22.67 -14.75
N GLU A 66 -2.58 -23.19 -14.14
CA GLU A 66 -3.11 -24.50 -14.47
C GLU A 66 -3.78 -24.50 -15.84
N THR A 67 -3.83 -25.66 -16.49
CA THR A 67 -4.64 -25.84 -17.70
C THR A 67 -6.11 -25.73 -17.32
N PRO A 68 -6.88 -24.85 -17.97
CA PRO A 68 -8.30 -24.75 -17.70
C PRO A 68 -9.04 -26.03 -18.14
N PRO A 69 -10.25 -26.29 -17.61
CA PRO A 69 -11.07 -27.43 -18.02
C PRO A 69 -11.33 -27.44 -19.54
N GLU A 70 -11.53 -28.63 -20.12
CA GLU A 70 -11.64 -28.83 -21.58
C GLU A 70 -12.69 -27.95 -22.28
N TYR A 71 -13.71 -27.48 -21.55
CA TYR A 71 -14.77 -26.64 -22.09
C TYR A 71 -14.38 -25.15 -22.23
N ILE A 72 -13.21 -24.71 -21.74
CA ILE A 72 -12.69 -23.35 -21.92
C ILE A 72 -11.25 -23.37 -22.44
N SER A 73 -10.97 -22.53 -23.46
CA SER A 73 -9.65 -22.48 -24.10
C SER A 73 -8.60 -21.75 -23.27
N HIS A 74 -9.02 -20.78 -22.47
CA HIS A 74 -8.17 -19.99 -21.58
C HIS A 74 -8.99 -19.53 -20.39
N TRP A 75 -8.29 -19.29 -19.28
CA TRP A 75 -8.89 -18.68 -18.11
C TRP A 75 -9.35 -17.23 -18.40
N SER A 76 -10.65 -16.99 -18.39
CA SER A 76 -11.14 -15.62 -18.22
C SER A 76 -11.02 -15.18 -16.75
N ARG A 77 -10.98 -13.87 -16.50
CA ARG A 77 -10.93 -13.32 -15.13
C ARG A 77 -12.13 -13.73 -14.29
N ALA A 78 -13.30 -13.86 -14.92
CA ALA A 78 -14.53 -14.27 -14.25
C ALA A 78 -14.50 -15.77 -13.89
N GLU A 79 -13.96 -16.61 -14.77
CA GLU A 79 -13.79 -18.04 -14.49
C GLU A 79 -12.77 -18.27 -13.39
N LEU A 80 -11.62 -17.57 -13.41
CA LEU A 80 -10.65 -17.64 -12.33
C LEU A 80 -11.22 -17.19 -10.99
N ALA A 81 -11.99 -16.10 -10.95
CA ALA A 81 -12.62 -15.65 -9.71
C ALA A 81 -13.55 -16.73 -9.14
N ARG A 82 -14.38 -17.35 -10.00
CA ARG A 82 -15.26 -18.45 -9.59
C ARG A 82 -14.47 -19.67 -9.11
N GLU A 83 -13.40 -20.04 -9.80
CA GLU A 83 -12.59 -21.21 -9.46
C GLU A 83 -11.82 -21.00 -8.14
N VAL A 84 -11.29 -19.80 -7.91
CA VAL A 84 -10.60 -19.43 -6.66
C VAL A 84 -11.54 -19.48 -5.45
N ILE A 85 -12.79 -19.01 -5.62
CA ILE A 85 -13.82 -19.12 -4.58
C ILE A 85 -14.23 -20.59 -4.36
N LYS A 86 -14.45 -21.33 -5.45
CA LYS A 86 -14.82 -22.76 -5.40
C LYS A 86 -13.77 -23.62 -4.67
N ARG A 87 -12.49 -23.26 -4.76
CA ARG A 87 -11.37 -23.92 -4.08
C ARG A 87 -11.09 -23.40 -2.66
N ASP A 88 -11.95 -22.50 -2.15
CA ASP A 88 -11.83 -21.91 -0.81
C ASP A 88 -10.48 -21.21 -0.57
N ILE A 89 -9.93 -20.58 -1.62
CA ILE A 89 -8.69 -19.81 -1.50
C ILE A 89 -9.00 -18.42 -0.91
N THR A 90 -10.15 -17.85 -1.30
CA THR A 90 -10.67 -16.57 -0.80
C THR A 90 -12.19 -16.63 -0.71
N GLU A 91 -12.78 -16.04 0.34
CA GLU A 91 -14.25 -15.94 0.47
C GLU A 91 -14.87 -15.15 -0.68
N GLU A 92 -14.26 -14.02 -1.05
CA GLU A 92 -14.76 -13.16 -2.12
C GLU A 92 -13.62 -12.48 -2.88
N ILE A 93 -13.69 -12.54 -4.22
CA ILE A 93 -12.77 -11.83 -5.10
C ILE A 93 -13.47 -11.37 -6.37
N SER A 94 -13.21 -10.12 -6.77
CA SER A 94 -13.75 -9.58 -8.02
C SER A 94 -12.87 -9.93 -9.22
N PRO A 95 -13.44 -10.09 -10.44
CA PRO A 95 -12.66 -10.30 -11.66
C PRO A 95 -11.63 -9.19 -11.92
N SER A 96 -11.93 -7.95 -11.52
CA SER A 96 -10.99 -6.83 -11.60
C SER A 96 -9.78 -7.00 -10.67
N SER A 97 -9.97 -7.61 -9.49
CA SER A 97 -8.87 -7.91 -8.57
C SER A 97 -7.94 -8.97 -9.15
N ILE A 98 -8.48 -10.04 -9.74
CA ILE A 98 -7.71 -11.02 -10.51
C ILE A 98 -6.90 -10.32 -11.61
N GLY A 99 -7.53 -9.43 -12.37
CA GLY A 99 -6.85 -8.66 -13.41
C GLY A 99 -5.69 -7.81 -12.88
N ARG A 100 -5.83 -7.21 -11.69
CA ARG A 100 -4.75 -6.46 -11.03
C ARG A 100 -3.58 -7.36 -10.64
N PHE A 101 -3.85 -8.54 -10.05
CA PHE A 101 -2.81 -9.47 -9.63
C PHE A 101 -2.02 -10.03 -10.81
N LEU A 102 -2.70 -10.43 -11.88
CA LEU A 102 -2.03 -10.96 -13.07
C LEU A 102 -1.26 -9.87 -13.83
N LYS A 103 -1.75 -8.62 -13.82
CA LYS A 103 -1.01 -7.49 -14.41
C LYS A 103 0.23 -7.11 -13.60
N SER A 104 0.15 -7.18 -12.26
CA SER A 104 1.28 -6.82 -11.38
C SER A 104 2.46 -7.80 -11.44
N GLY A 105 2.26 -9.01 -11.99
CA GLY A 105 3.32 -10.00 -12.18
C GLY A 105 4.02 -9.95 -13.54
N GLY A 106 3.57 -9.09 -14.47
CA GLY A 106 4.25 -8.90 -15.76
C GLY A 106 5.57 -8.12 -15.60
N PRO A 107 6.57 -8.33 -16.49
CA PRO A 107 7.78 -7.51 -16.48
C PRO A 107 7.38 -6.04 -16.53
N GLN A 108 7.92 -5.25 -15.60
CA GLN A 108 7.74 -3.81 -15.57
C GLN A 108 8.24 -3.28 -16.92
N ALA A 109 7.34 -2.71 -17.72
CA ALA A 109 7.73 -2.07 -18.97
C ALA A 109 8.78 -1.02 -18.64
N ALA A 110 9.95 -1.12 -19.28
CA ALA A 110 10.98 -0.10 -19.17
C ALA A 110 10.35 1.25 -19.52
N SER A 111 10.32 2.18 -18.56
CA SER A 111 10.00 3.57 -18.85
C SER A 111 11.14 4.13 -19.70
N ALA A 112 10.81 4.51 -20.93
CA ALA A 112 11.70 5.23 -21.84
C ALA A 112 11.89 6.68 -21.37
#